data_AF-A0A5J5HTV0-F1
#
_entry.id   AF-A0A5J5HTV0-F1
#
_cell.length_a   1.000
_cell.length_b   1.000
_cell.length_c   1.000
_cell.angle_alpha   90.00
_cell.angle_beta   90.00
_cell.angle_gamma   90.00
#
_symmetry.space_group_name_H-M   'P 1'
#
loop_
_entity.id
_entity.type
_entity.pdbx_description
1 polymer ?
#
loop_
_entity_poly.entity_id
_entity_poly.type
_entity_poly.pdbx_seq_one_letter_code
_entity_poly.pdbx_strand_id
1 'polypeptide(L)'
;MQYLEVRALLQDIKTYLVTGGWPPSRRRRRTHLLRRLDAIAALLDVGAHPAVAVAMTRLEGAPVLRVDEDEAYIEETPEGVWVSGWIWVEQQAFASCGAMRMMKLRNAIADLPQQTRAVFLAHCVEGSAYPAIARRLSLEVAEVQRELASALLILSQALDET
;
A
#
# COMPACT_ATOMS: atom_id res chain seq x y z
N MET A 1 9.29 11.37 2.98
CA MET A 1 10.63 10.88 3.40
C MET A 1 11.51 10.43 2.22
N GLN A 2 10.99 9.64 1.25
CA GLN A 2 11.78 9.19 0.09
C GLN A 2 12.28 10.31 -0.85
N TYR A 3 11.55 11.43 -0.98
CA TYR A 3 11.93 12.53 -1.87
C TYR A 3 13.18 13.31 -1.43
N LEU A 4 13.37 13.49 -0.12
CA LEU A 4 14.54 14.17 0.46
C LEU A 4 15.82 13.35 0.24
N GLU A 5 15.75 12.03 0.38
CA GLU A 5 16.88 11.13 0.11
C GLU A 5 17.27 11.14 -1.36
N VAL A 6 16.28 11.15 -2.27
CA VAL A 6 16.52 11.25 -3.72
C VAL A 6 17.19 12.59 -4.05
N ARG A 7 16.76 13.70 -3.44
CA ARG A 7 17.37 15.02 -3.65
C ARG A 7 18.81 15.08 -3.16
N ALA A 8 19.10 14.53 -1.97
CA ALA A 8 20.44 14.45 -1.42
C ALA A 8 21.38 13.60 -2.32
N LEU A 9 20.91 12.44 -2.76
CA LEU A 9 21.67 11.56 -3.66
C LEU A 9 21.97 12.23 -5.01
N LEU A 10 21.03 12.99 -5.58
CA LEU A 10 21.26 13.72 -6.83
C LEU A 10 22.32 14.83 -6.65
N GLN A 11 22.35 15.51 -5.50
CA GLN A 11 23.38 16.50 -5.19
C GLN A 11 24.77 15.86 -5.01
N ASP A 12 24.85 14.69 -4.36
CA ASP A 12 26.11 13.95 -4.20
C ASP A 12 26.66 13.49 -5.54
N ILE A 13 25.81 12.95 -6.42
CA ILE A 13 26.19 12.54 -7.77
C ILE A 13 26.68 13.74 -8.59
N LYS A 14 25.99 14.89 -8.51
CA LYS A 14 26.42 16.13 -9.17
C LYS A 14 27.80 16.56 -8.68
N THR A 15 28.02 16.56 -7.36
CA THR A 15 29.29 16.94 -6.74
C THR A 15 30.42 16.02 -7.21
N TYR A 16 30.19 14.71 -7.21
CA TYR A 16 31.15 13.71 -7.71
C TYR A 16 31.48 13.88 -9.19
N LEU A 17 30.49 14.21 -10.03
CA LEU A 17 30.70 14.47 -11.47
C LEU A 17 31.41 15.80 -11.74
N VAL A 18 31.37 16.74 -10.81
CA VAL A 18 32.07 18.03 -10.91
C VAL A 18 33.54 17.88 -10.46
N THR A 19 33.78 17.18 -9.36
CA THR A 19 35.11 17.01 -8.75
C THR A 19 35.91 15.83 -9.31
N GLY A 20 35.25 14.83 -9.90
CA GLY A 20 35.91 13.68 -10.49
C GLY A 20 36.75 14.03 -11.73
N GLY A 21 37.99 13.52 -11.78
CA GLY A 21 38.89 13.65 -12.93
C GLY A 21 38.43 12.82 -14.13
N TRP A 22 37.58 13.39 -14.99
CA TRP A 22 37.10 12.72 -16.20
C TRP A 22 38.01 12.98 -17.41
N PRO A 23 38.32 11.95 -18.23
CA PRO A 23 39.10 12.13 -19.46
C PRO A 23 38.43 13.11 -20.44
N PRO A 24 39.21 13.90 -21.21
CA PRO A 24 38.68 14.89 -22.15
C PRO A 24 37.75 14.31 -23.22
N SER A 25 37.95 13.04 -23.61
CA SER A 25 37.09 12.30 -24.55
C SER A 25 35.65 12.12 -24.07
N ARG A 26 35.38 12.25 -22.76
CA ARG A 26 34.05 12.12 -22.16
C ARG A 26 33.41 13.44 -21.78
N ARG A 27 34.02 14.59 -22.12
CA ARG A 27 33.49 15.94 -21.81
C ARG A 27 32.05 16.13 -22.26
N ARG A 28 31.70 15.77 -23.51
CA ARG A 28 30.34 15.90 -24.03
C ARG A 28 29.32 15.08 -23.23
N ARG A 29 29.67 13.85 -22.86
CA ARG A 29 28.81 12.96 -22.06
C ARG A 29 28.64 13.48 -20.63
N ARG A 30 29.70 14.03 -20.02
CA ARG A 30 29.67 14.69 -18.71
C ARG A 30 28.75 15.92 -18.72
N THR A 31 28.90 16.82 -19.70
CA THR A 31 28.06 18.01 -19.82
C THR A 31 26.59 17.65 -20.05
N HIS A 32 26.32 16.62 -20.85
CA HIS A 32 24.97 16.12 -21.06
C HIS A 32 24.35 15.52 -19.79
N LEU A 33 25.11 14.74 -19.02
CA LEU A 33 24.66 14.18 -17.73
C LEU A 33 24.40 15.27 -16.68
N LEU A 34 25.29 16.25 -16.55
CA LEU A 34 25.10 17.38 -15.64
C LEU A 34 23.84 18.18 -15.99
N ARG A 35 23.61 18.47 -17.28
CA ARG A 35 22.39 19.16 -17.72
C ARG A 35 21.12 18.35 -17.42
N ARG A 36 21.16 17.03 -17.58
CA ARG A 36 20.03 16.16 -17.23
C ARG A 36 19.77 16.14 -15.72
N LEU A 37 20.83 16.09 -14.91
CA LEU A 37 20.71 16.17 -13.46
C LEU A 37 20.16 17.53 -13.02
N ASP A 38 20.61 18.63 -13.63
CA ASP A 38 20.09 19.97 -13.35
C ASP A 38 18.61 20.10 -13.75
N ALA A 39 18.20 19.52 -14.87
CA ALA A 39 16.80 19.51 -15.29
C ALA A 39 15.91 18.69 -14.33
N ILE A 40 16.40 17.53 -13.87
CA ILE A 40 15.67 16.69 -12.89
C ILE A 40 15.63 17.39 -11.53
N ALA A 41 16.74 18.00 -11.10
CA ALA A 41 16.78 18.78 -9.87
C ALA A 41 15.80 19.95 -9.93
N ALA A 42 15.74 20.70 -11.05
CA ALA A 42 14.79 21.80 -11.22
C ALA A 42 13.32 21.35 -11.21
N LEU A 43 13.02 20.16 -11.74
CA LEU A 43 11.66 19.57 -11.64
C LEU A 43 11.30 19.18 -10.20
N LEU A 44 12.29 18.79 -9.39
CA LEU A 44 12.12 18.49 -7.97
C LEU A 44 12.22 19.74 -7.07
N ASP A 45 12.65 20.87 -7.64
CA ASP A 45 12.84 22.16 -6.97
C ASP A 45 11.72 23.14 -7.31
N VAL A 46 10.60 22.65 -7.87
CA VAL A 46 9.34 23.39 -7.88
C VAL A 46 9.01 23.64 -6.41
N GLY A 47 9.36 24.83 -5.93
CA GLY A 47 9.24 25.18 -4.53
C GLY A 47 7.82 24.93 -4.03
N ALA A 48 7.71 24.55 -2.76
CA ALA A 48 6.44 24.30 -2.09
C ALA A 48 5.44 25.41 -2.47
N HIS A 49 4.37 25.01 -3.16
CA HIS A 49 3.39 25.96 -3.66
C HIS A 49 2.78 26.72 -2.47
N PRO A 50 2.52 28.03 -2.57
CA PRO A 50 2.04 28.83 -1.44
C PRO A 50 0.74 28.29 -0.83
N ALA A 51 -0.08 27.58 -1.60
CA ALA A 51 -1.28 26.91 -1.08
C ALA A 51 -0.97 25.81 -0.04
N VAL A 52 0.19 25.15 -0.11
CA VAL A 52 0.66 24.15 0.87
C VAL A 52 0.85 24.82 2.22
N ALA A 53 1.54 25.96 2.28
CA ALA A 53 1.72 26.72 3.52
C ALA A 53 0.36 27.17 4.11
N VAL A 54 -0.55 27.66 3.26
CA VAL A 54 -1.90 28.06 3.69
C VAL A 54 -2.69 26.86 4.24
N ALA A 55 -2.60 25.69 3.59
CA ALA A 55 -3.25 24.47 4.03
C ALA A 55 -2.67 23.98 5.36
N MET A 56 -1.34 23.98 5.52
CA MET A 56 -0.66 23.61 6.76
C MET A 56 -1.10 24.50 7.92
N THR A 57 -1.09 25.83 7.75
CA THR A 57 -1.56 26.77 8.78
C THR A 57 -3.04 26.55 9.13
N ARG A 58 -3.89 26.25 8.15
CA ARG A 58 -5.31 25.93 8.41
C ARG A 58 -5.51 24.63 9.19
N LEU A 59 -4.60 23.68 9.00
CA LEU A 59 -4.63 22.38 9.66
C LEU A 59 -3.85 22.35 10.99
N GLU A 60 -3.24 23.46 11.39
CA GLU A 60 -2.62 23.59 12.71
C GLU A 60 -3.66 23.28 13.81
N GLY A 61 -3.39 22.24 14.61
CA GLY A 61 -4.29 21.77 15.66
C GLY A 61 -5.31 20.71 15.22
N ALA A 62 -5.31 20.26 13.96
CA ALA A 62 -6.10 19.11 13.51
C ALA A 62 -5.27 17.81 13.63
N PRO A 63 -5.44 16.98 14.68
CA PRO A 63 -4.56 15.85 14.95
C PRO A 63 -4.67 14.70 13.93
N VAL A 64 -5.72 14.70 13.11
CA VAL A 64 -6.01 13.64 12.13
C VAL A 64 -5.63 14.01 10.70
N LEU A 65 -5.22 15.25 10.41
CA LEU A 65 -4.92 15.71 9.07
C LEU A 65 -3.49 16.25 9.00
N ARG A 66 -2.75 15.86 7.96
CA ARG A 66 -1.40 16.37 7.70
C ARG A 66 -1.23 16.64 6.22
N VAL A 67 -0.59 17.75 5.88
CA VAL A 67 -0.07 18.02 4.53
C VAL A 67 1.45 18.04 4.64
N ASP A 68 2.14 17.39 3.70
CA ASP A 68 3.60 17.40 3.69
C ASP A 68 4.12 18.72 3.09
N GLU A 69 5.23 19.23 3.62
CA GLU A 69 5.78 20.53 3.21
C GLU A 69 6.27 20.51 1.75
N ASP A 70 6.66 19.35 1.24
CA ASP A 70 7.08 19.08 -0.13
C ASP A 70 5.94 18.57 -1.03
N GLU A 71 4.68 18.76 -0.63
CA GLU A 71 3.53 18.30 -1.41
C GLU A 71 3.51 18.93 -2.81
N ALA A 72 3.54 18.06 -3.82
CA ALA A 72 3.67 18.43 -5.23
C ALA A 72 2.37 18.23 -6.02
N TYR A 73 1.40 17.50 -5.45
CA TYR A 73 0.10 17.31 -6.10
C TYR A 73 -0.88 18.41 -5.73
N ILE A 74 -1.14 19.27 -6.71
CA ILE A 74 -1.95 20.47 -6.55
C ILE A 74 -2.90 20.57 -7.74
N GLU A 75 -4.17 20.78 -7.45
CA GLU A 75 -5.19 21.00 -8.46
C GLU A 75 -5.76 22.41 -8.32
N GLU A 76 -5.50 23.24 -9.32
CA GLU A 76 -6.04 24.60 -9.37
C GLU A 76 -7.45 24.59 -9.98
N THR A 77 -8.38 25.26 -9.31
CA THR A 77 -9.74 25.48 -9.77
C THR A 77 -10.03 26.98 -9.83
N PRO A 78 -11.06 27.43 -10.57
CA PRO A 78 -11.43 28.85 -10.62
C PRO A 78 -11.78 29.45 -9.24
N GLU A 79 -12.15 28.62 -8.27
CA GLU A 79 -12.60 29.03 -6.93
C GLU A 79 -11.50 28.91 -5.86
N GLY A 80 -10.40 28.22 -6.16
CA GLY A 80 -9.34 27.96 -5.19
C GLY A 80 -8.37 26.86 -5.60
N VAL A 81 -7.50 26.48 -4.68
CA VAL A 81 -6.44 25.50 -4.90
C VAL A 81 -6.61 24.31 -3.96
N TRP A 82 -6.68 23.11 -4.52
CA TRP A 82 -6.65 21.85 -3.76
C TRP A 82 -5.21 21.40 -3.54
N VAL A 83 -4.93 20.97 -2.33
CA VAL A 83 -3.62 20.41 -1.93
C VAL A 83 -3.87 19.00 -1.39
N SER A 84 -3.08 18.03 -1.85
CA SER A 84 -3.14 16.67 -1.32
C SER A 84 -2.70 16.62 0.14
N GLY A 85 -3.31 15.71 0.91
CA GLY A 85 -3.03 15.56 2.31
C GLY A 85 -3.28 14.13 2.78
N TRP A 86 -2.62 13.79 3.88
CA TRP A 86 -2.76 12.55 4.61
C TRP A 86 -3.83 12.68 5.68
N ILE A 87 -4.61 11.61 5.84
CA ILE A 87 -5.55 11.47 6.95
C ILE A 87 -5.04 10.33 7.83
N TRP A 88 -4.85 10.61 9.11
CA TRP A 88 -4.52 9.60 10.09
C TRP A 88 -5.74 8.70 10.34
N VAL A 89 -5.55 7.40 10.18
CA VAL A 89 -6.54 6.38 10.53
C VAL A 89 -5.95 5.50 11.61
N GLU A 90 -6.67 5.38 12.73
CA GLU A 90 -6.25 4.51 13.82
C GLU A 90 -6.13 3.05 13.35
N GLN A 91 -5.07 2.36 13.78
CA GLN A 91 -4.86 0.97 13.37
C GLN A 91 -6.04 0.06 13.73
N GLN A 92 -6.72 0.32 14.84
CA GLN A 92 -7.91 -0.43 15.25
C GLN A 92 -9.09 -0.23 14.28
N ALA A 93 -9.32 1.01 13.84
CA ALA A 93 -10.32 1.33 12.82
C ALA A 93 -9.98 0.68 11.48
N PHE A 94 -8.69 0.68 11.11
CA PHE A 94 -8.19 0.02 9.90
C PHE A 94 -8.38 -1.51 9.96
N ALA A 95 -8.04 -2.14 11.08
CA ALA A 95 -8.17 -3.58 11.29
C ALA A 95 -9.64 -4.04 11.37
N SER A 96 -10.52 -3.22 11.92
CA SER A 96 -11.96 -3.51 12.04
C SER A 96 -12.75 -3.18 10.78
N CYS A 97 -12.18 -2.45 9.83
CA CYS A 97 -12.81 -2.13 8.56
C CYS A 97 -13.26 -3.41 7.83
N GLY A 98 -14.49 -3.41 7.32
CA GLY A 98 -15.09 -4.58 6.66
C GLY A 98 -14.26 -5.11 5.48
N ALA A 99 -13.59 -4.22 4.74
CA ALA A 99 -12.70 -4.62 3.65
C ALA A 99 -11.48 -5.43 4.14
N MET A 100 -10.89 -5.02 5.28
CA MET A 100 -9.77 -5.72 5.90
C MET A 100 -10.21 -7.08 6.45
N ARG A 101 -11.35 -7.13 7.15
CA ARG A 101 -11.93 -8.39 7.64
C ARG A 101 -12.25 -9.37 6.51
N MET A 102 -12.80 -8.87 5.40
CA MET A 102 -13.08 -9.69 4.22
C MET A 102 -11.79 -10.21 3.56
N MET A 103 -10.74 -9.39 3.52
CA MET A 103 -9.44 -9.79 3.02
C MET A 103 -8.81 -10.87 3.92
N LYS A 104 -8.85 -10.70 5.25
CA LYS A 104 -8.41 -11.72 6.21
C LYS A 104 -9.16 -13.04 6.02
N LEU A 105 -10.49 -13.00 5.93
CA LEU A 105 -11.31 -14.19 5.70
C LEU A 105 -10.96 -14.89 4.38
N ARG A 106 -10.78 -14.12 3.30
CA ARG A 106 -10.40 -14.69 1.99
C ARG A 106 -9.06 -15.41 2.07
N ASN A 107 -8.07 -14.81 2.71
CA ASN A 107 -6.75 -15.41 2.88
C ASN A 107 -6.83 -16.66 3.76
N ALA A 108 -7.55 -16.60 4.88
CA ALA A 108 -7.76 -17.74 5.76
C ALA A 108 -8.44 -18.91 5.04
N ILE A 109 -9.44 -18.65 4.18
CA ILE A 109 -10.07 -19.68 3.33
C ILE A 109 -9.07 -20.26 2.32
N ALA A 110 -8.20 -19.42 1.73
CA ALA A 110 -7.19 -19.88 0.79
C ALA A 110 -6.14 -20.79 1.47
N ASP A 111 -5.79 -20.51 2.72
CA ASP A 111 -4.79 -21.23 3.51
C ASP A 111 -5.33 -22.52 4.16
N LEU A 112 -6.64 -22.74 4.16
CA LEU A 112 -7.23 -24.00 4.63
C LEU A 112 -6.64 -25.21 3.90
N PRO A 113 -6.43 -26.35 4.60
CA PRO A 113 -6.02 -27.60 3.96
C PRO A 113 -6.99 -27.97 2.83
N GLN A 114 -6.47 -28.54 1.74
CA GLN A 114 -7.22 -28.71 0.50
C GLN A 114 -8.57 -29.44 0.68
N GLN A 115 -8.58 -30.52 1.47
CA GLN A 115 -9.78 -31.30 1.75
C GLN A 115 -10.78 -30.51 2.63
N THR A 116 -10.29 -29.89 3.70
CA THR A 116 -11.05 -29.01 4.59
C THR A 116 -11.70 -27.85 3.83
N ARG A 117 -10.94 -27.21 2.94
CA ARG A 117 -11.41 -26.13 2.07
C ARG A 117 -12.50 -26.62 1.10
N ALA A 118 -12.31 -27.79 0.50
CA ALA A 118 -13.29 -28.37 -0.43
C ALA A 118 -14.62 -28.69 0.27
N VAL A 119 -14.58 -29.23 1.49
CA VAL A 119 -15.77 -29.47 2.32
C VAL A 119 -16.46 -28.16 2.70
N PHE A 120 -15.70 -27.18 3.19
CA PHE A 120 -16.22 -25.88 3.60
C PHE A 120 -16.92 -25.15 2.45
N LEU A 121 -16.27 -25.06 1.28
CA LEU A 121 -16.86 -24.41 0.10
C LEU A 121 -18.11 -25.14 -0.40
N ALA A 122 -18.09 -26.48 -0.41
CA ALA A 122 -19.25 -27.28 -0.80
C ALA A 122 -20.48 -27.00 0.07
N HIS A 123 -20.26 -26.85 1.38
CA HIS A 123 -21.35 -26.60 2.31
C HIS A 123 -21.78 -25.13 2.33
N CYS A 124 -20.84 -24.22 2.57
CA CYS A 124 -21.13 -22.82 2.87
C CYS A 124 -21.33 -21.95 1.62
N VAL A 125 -20.74 -22.32 0.48
CA VAL A 125 -20.86 -21.55 -0.77
C VAL A 125 -21.85 -22.22 -1.73
N GLU A 126 -21.74 -23.54 -1.90
CA GLU A 126 -22.61 -24.27 -2.83
C GLU A 126 -23.93 -24.76 -2.18
N GLY A 127 -24.06 -24.71 -0.85
CA GLY A 127 -25.27 -25.14 -0.14
C GLY A 127 -25.50 -26.65 -0.12
N SER A 128 -24.46 -27.47 -0.37
CA SER A 128 -24.60 -28.93 -0.40
C SER A 128 -24.80 -29.52 0.99
N ALA A 129 -25.67 -30.53 1.08
CA ALA A 129 -25.86 -31.32 2.30
C ALA A 129 -24.70 -32.31 2.52
N TYR A 130 -24.41 -32.67 3.78
CA TYR A 130 -23.27 -33.53 4.12
C TYR A 130 -23.22 -34.87 3.37
N PRO A 131 -24.33 -35.60 3.16
CA PRO A 131 -24.29 -36.85 2.38
C PRO A 131 -23.95 -36.65 0.90
N ALA A 132 -24.26 -35.47 0.33
CA ALA A 132 -23.88 -35.15 -1.05
C ALA A 132 -22.38 -34.83 -1.15
N ILE A 133 -21.85 -34.08 -0.17
CA ILE A 133 -20.42 -33.76 -0.06
C ILE A 133 -19.60 -35.03 0.15
N ALA A 134 -20.04 -35.89 1.07
CA ALA A 134 -19.42 -37.19 1.37
C ALA A 134 -19.25 -38.04 0.11
N ARG A 135 -20.33 -38.21 -0.66
CA ARG A 135 -20.28 -38.93 -1.94
C ARG A 135 -19.36 -38.26 -2.97
N ARG A 136 -19.41 -36.92 -3.07
CA ARG A 136 -18.61 -36.15 -4.03
C ARG A 136 -17.11 -36.26 -3.77
N LEU A 137 -16.71 -36.26 -2.49
CA LEU A 137 -15.31 -36.26 -2.07
C LEU A 137 -14.80 -37.64 -1.67
N SER A 138 -15.62 -38.68 -1.81
CA SER A 138 -15.32 -40.05 -1.38
C SER A 138 -14.92 -40.14 0.10
N LEU A 139 -15.70 -39.45 0.95
CA LEU A 139 -15.54 -39.41 2.40
C LEU A 139 -16.77 -39.98 3.10
N GLU A 140 -16.61 -40.36 4.36
CA GLU A 140 -17.74 -40.65 5.25
C GLU A 140 -18.40 -39.36 5.75
N VAL A 141 -19.69 -39.42 6.08
CA VAL A 141 -20.41 -38.23 6.61
C VAL A 141 -19.76 -37.69 7.89
N ALA A 142 -19.26 -38.59 8.74
CA ALA A 142 -18.52 -38.21 9.95
C ALA A 142 -17.19 -37.51 9.64
N GLU A 143 -16.54 -37.84 8.52
CA GLU A 143 -15.33 -37.13 8.06
C GLU A 143 -15.69 -35.74 7.57
N VAL A 144 -16.75 -35.60 6.78
CA VAL A 144 -17.25 -34.28 6.35
C VAL A 144 -17.55 -33.37 7.54
N GLN A 145 -18.18 -33.89 8.60
CA GLN A 145 -18.44 -33.13 9.82
C GLN A 145 -17.16 -32.69 10.53
N ARG A 146 -16.16 -33.59 10.63
CA ARG A 146 -14.86 -33.27 11.23
C ARG A 146 -14.11 -32.20 10.44
N GLU A 147 -14.07 -32.34 9.12
CA GLU A 147 -13.45 -31.36 8.23
C GLU A 147 -14.14 -29.99 8.33
N LEU A 148 -15.48 -29.95 8.35
CA LEU A 148 -16.21 -28.69 8.51
C LEU A 148 -15.95 -28.04 9.87
N ALA A 149 -15.93 -28.82 10.95
CA ALA A 149 -15.60 -28.32 12.28
C ALA A 149 -14.17 -27.77 12.35
N SER A 150 -13.22 -28.45 11.71
CA SER A 150 -11.83 -27.97 11.60
C SER A 150 -11.74 -26.67 10.81
N ALA A 151 -12.45 -26.56 9.68
CA ALA A 151 -12.52 -25.33 8.90
C ALA A 151 -13.01 -24.16 9.74
N LEU A 152 -14.13 -24.33 10.46
CA LEU A 152 -14.72 -23.27 11.28
C LEU A 152 -13.79 -22.83 12.41
N LEU A 153 -13.07 -23.77 13.04
CA LEU A 153 -12.11 -23.46 14.11
C LEU A 153 -10.90 -22.67 13.58
N ILE A 154 -10.33 -23.08 12.44
CA ILE A 154 -9.20 -22.38 11.83
C ILE A 154 -9.62 -20.97 11.41
N LEU A 155 -10.80 -20.84 10.79
CA LEU A 155 -11.32 -19.54 10.35
C LEU A 155 -11.66 -18.63 11.53
N SER A 156 -12.20 -19.13 12.64
CA SER A 156 -12.46 -18.30 13.82
C SER A 156 -11.15 -17.80 14.44
N GLN A 157 -10.15 -18.67 14.58
CA GLN A 157 -8.82 -18.29 15.09
C GLN A 157 -8.17 -17.20 14.22
N ALA A 158 -8.22 -17.36 12.90
CA ALA A 158 -7.67 -16.37 11.95
C ALA A 158 -8.40 -15.01 11.99
N LEU A 159 -9.65 -14.98 12.47
CA LEU A 159 -10.44 -13.75 12.60
C LEU A 159 -10.33 -13.12 13.99
N ASP A 160 -10.10 -13.93 15.04
CA ASP A 160 -9.95 -13.48 16.43
C ASP A 160 -8.54 -12.97 16.74
N GLU A 161 -7.51 -13.40 16.00
CA GLU A 161 -6.17 -12.79 16.06
C GLU A 161 -6.23 -11.32 15.58
N THR A 162 -6.42 -10.44 16.56
CA THR A 162 -6.42 -8.97 16.45
C THR A 162 -5.43 -8.37 17.41
#